data_AF-A0A442XHU4-F1
#
_entry.id   AF-A0A442XHU4-F1
#
_cell.length_a   1.000
_cell.length_b   1.000
_cell.length_c   1.000
_cell.angle_alpha   90.00
_cell.angle_beta   90.00
_cell.angle_gamma   90.00
#
_symmetry.space_group_name_H-M   'P 1'
#
loop_
_entity.id
_entity.type
_entity.pdbx_description
1 polymer ?
#
loop_
_entity_poly.entity_id
_entity_poly.type
_entity_poly.pdbx_seq_one_letter_code
_entity_poly.pdbx_strand_id
1 'polypeptide(L)'
;MPALQRRCKELRERMVTSIDDQDGLTKRELQIMELLATGNSNRAIGDRLFISPHTVANHVRHILEKTGMPNRTAVATYTVERKGAKK
;
A
#
# COMPACT_ATOMS: atom_id res chain seq x y z
N MET A 1 -3.51 31.49 13.13
CA MET A 1 -2.53 30.66 12.39
C MET A 1 -3.16 29.97 11.15
N PRO A 2 -3.68 30.70 10.14
CA PRO A 2 -4.30 30.10 8.95
C PRO A 2 -3.30 29.66 7.84
N ALA A 3 -2.05 30.12 7.91
CA ALA A 3 -1.03 29.85 6.87
C ALA A 3 -0.53 28.40 6.88
N LEU A 4 -0.34 27.80 8.07
CA LEU A 4 0.03 26.38 8.21
C LEU A 4 -1.06 25.46 7.68
N GLN A 5 -2.33 25.81 7.90
CA GLN A 5 -3.46 24.99 7.47
C GLN A 5 -3.61 24.98 5.94
N ARG A 6 -3.39 26.13 5.27
CA ARG A 6 -3.32 26.20 3.79
C ARG A 6 -2.11 25.43 3.24
N ARG A 7 -0.93 25.61 3.84
CA ARG A 7 0.29 24.90 3.44
C ARG A 7 0.13 23.38 3.55
N CYS A 8 -0.47 22.89 4.64
CA CYS A 8 -0.77 21.46 4.82
C CYS A 8 -1.79 20.96 3.79
N LYS A 9 -2.81 21.76 3.45
CA LYS A 9 -3.80 21.41 2.41
C LYS A 9 -3.16 21.34 1.02
N GLU A 10 -2.37 22.34 0.65
CA GLU A 10 -1.66 22.38 -0.65
C GLU A 10 -0.63 21.27 -0.78
N LEU A 11 0.08 20.92 0.31
CA LEU A 11 0.98 19.76 0.33
C LEU A 11 0.20 18.45 0.16
N ARG A 12 -0.96 18.32 0.81
CA ARG A 12 -1.85 17.15 0.65
C ARG A 12 -2.38 17.04 -0.79
N GLU A 13 -2.81 18.15 -1.39
CA GLU A 13 -3.32 18.21 -2.77
C GLU A 13 -2.21 17.95 -3.80
N ARG A 14 -0.99 18.46 -3.59
CA ARG A 14 0.18 18.18 -4.43
C ARG A 14 0.74 16.77 -4.29
N MET A 15 0.59 16.16 -3.12
CA MET A 15 0.98 14.76 -2.93
C MET A 15 0.04 13.82 -3.69
N VAL A 16 -1.26 14.13 -3.77
CA VAL A 16 -2.28 13.32 -4.47
C VAL A 16 -2.00 13.19 -5.97
N THR A 17 -1.36 14.16 -6.60
CA THR A 17 -1.09 14.15 -8.05
C THR A 17 0.21 13.44 -8.48
N SER A 18 1.06 13.00 -7.54
CA SER A 18 2.28 12.20 -7.83
C SER A 18 2.20 10.75 -7.36
N ILE A 19 1.03 10.30 -6.88
CA ILE A 19 0.76 8.91 -6.49
C ILE A 19 0.08 8.14 -7.64
N ASP A 20 0.48 8.41 -8.89
CA ASP A 20 -0.01 7.66 -10.04
C ASP A 20 0.66 6.28 -10.10
N ASP A 21 0.17 5.41 -9.23
CA ASP A 21 0.18 3.97 -9.37
C ASP A 21 -1.19 3.47 -8.91
N GLN A 22 -2.23 4.07 -9.51
CA GLN A 22 -3.67 3.77 -9.51
C GLN A 22 -4.43 3.70 -8.16
N ASP A 23 -3.78 3.45 -7.01
CA ASP A 23 -4.46 3.15 -5.73
C ASP A 23 -4.01 4.02 -4.54
N GLY A 24 -3.17 5.05 -4.73
CA GLY A 24 -2.70 5.91 -3.63
C GLY A 24 -1.77 5.20 -2.62
N LEU A 25 -1.20 4.06 -3.02
CA LEU A 25 -0.30 3.25 -2.21
C LEU A 25 1.11 3.85 -2.16
N THR A 26 1.73 3.78 -0.99
CA THR A 26 3.14 4.12 -0.80
C THR A 26 4.04 3.02 -1.39
N LYS A 27 5.30 3.33 -1.68
CA LYS A 27 6.28 2.35 -2.16
C LYS A 27 6.38 1.12 -1.24
N ARG A 28 6.29 1.33 0.07
CA ARG A 28 6.36 0.25 1.05
C ARG A 28 5.12 -0.64 1.02
N GLU A 29 3.95 -0.04 0.87
CA GLU A 29 2.69 -0.77 0.73
C GLU A 29 2.68 -1.59 -0.56
N LEU A 30 3.17 -1.03 -1.68
CA LEU A 30 3.32 -1.78 -2.94
C LEU A 30 4.25 -3.00 -2.79
N GLN A 31 5.40 -2.86 -2.13
CA GLN A 31 6.29 -3.99 -1.86
C GLN A 31 5.59 -5.10 -1.05
N ILE A 32 4.82 -4.72 -0.03
CA ILE A 32 4.08 -5.68 0.80
C ILE A 32 2.99 -6.35 -0.02
N MET A 33 2.27 -5.58 -0.82
CA MET A 33 1.23 -6.05 -1.74
C MET A 33 1.79 -7.11 -2.71
N GLU A 34 2.96 -6.88 -3.29
CA GLU A 34 3.64 -7.84 -4.15
C GLU A 34 4.03 -9.14 -3.43
N LEU A 35 4.47 -9.04 -2.18
CA LEU A 35 4.79 -10.22 -1.38
C LEU A 35 3.55 -10.98 -0.92
N LEU A 36 2.42 -10.29 -0.73
CA LEU A 36 1.12 -10.93 -0.48
C LEU A 36 0.65 -11.73 -1.69
N ALA A 37 0.82 -11.19 -2.90
CA ALA A 37 0.47 -11.85 -4.16
C ALA A 37 1.19 -13.18 -4.37
N THR A 38 2.39 -13.32 -3.80
CA THR A 38 3.19 -14.55 -3.84
C THR A 38 2.86 -15.52 -2.70
N GLY A 39 1.83 -15.24 -1.89
CA GLY A 39 1.36 -16.13 -0.83
C GLY A 39 2.14 -16.03 0.49
N ASN A 40 3.00 -15.02 0.67
CA ASN A 40 3.77 -14.91 1.92
C ASN A 40 2.89 -14.60 3.13
N SER A 41 3.24 -15.18 4.27
CA SER A 41 2.65 -14.82 5.57
C SER A 41 3.24 -13.49 6.08
N ASN A 42 2.53 -12.80 6.99
CA ASN A 42 3.04 -11.55 7.57
C ASN A 42 4.41 -11.73 8.24
N ARG A 43 4.68 -12.93 8.79
CA ARG A 43 5.99 -13.29 9.33
C ARG A 43 7.06 -13.34 8.24
N ALA A 44 6.82 -14.10 7.17
CA ALA A 44 7.76 -14.21 6.06
C ALA A 44 8.00 -12.85 5.36
N ILE A 45 6.96 -12.02 5.23
CA ILE A 45 7.09 -10.65 4.72
C ILE A 45 7.95 -9.82 5.68
N GLY A 46 7.71 -9.92 6.99
CA GLY A 46 8.49 -9.22 8.00
C GLY A 46 9.97 -9.58 7.95
N ASP A 47 10.28 -10.87 7.82
CA ASP A 47 11.65 -11.38 7.71
C ASP A 47 12.34 -10.85 6.45
N ARG A 48 11.67 -10.89 5.29
CA ARG A 48 12.21 -10.37 4.02
C ARG A 48 12.43 -8.86 4.02
N LEU A 49 11.58 -8.15 4.74
CA LEU A 49 11.52 -6.69 4.73
C LEU A 49 12.17 -6.07 5.97
N PHE A 50 12.76 -6.89 6.85
CA PHE A 50 13.38 -6.52 8.13
C PHE A 50 12.47 -5.67 9.03
N ILE A 51 11.21 -6.06 9.15
CA ILE A 51 10.21 -5.40 10.00
C ILE A 51 9.39 -6.42 10.79
N SER A 52 8.74 -5.99 11.87
CA SER A 52 7.92 -6.90 12.67
C SER A 52 6.69 -7.40 11.88
N PRO A 53 6.22 -8.64 12.14
CA PRO A 53 4.97 -9.14 11.55
C PRO A 53 3.76 -8.26 11.88
N HIS A 54 3.79 -7.58 13.04
CA HIS A 54 2.77 -6.62 13.45
C HIS A 54 2.79 -5.35 12.57
N THR A 55 3.98 -4.84 12.25
CA THR A 55 4.16 -3.73 11.30
C THR A 55 3.62 -4.10 9.93
N VAL A 56 3.89 -5.33 9.45
CA VAL A 56 3.31 -5.84 8.21
C VAL A 56 1.78 -5.86 8.29
N ALA A 57 1.19 -6.40 9.35
CA ALA A 57 -0.26 -6.42 9.52
C ALA A 57 -0.87 -5.02 9.44
N ASN A 58 -0.22 -4.02 10.05
CA ASN A 58 -0.66 -2.63 9.97
C ASN A 58 -0.59 -2.07 8.54
N HIS A 59 0.48 -2.36 7.81
CA HIS A 59 0.55 -2.01 6.39
C HIS A 59 -0.54 -2.69 5.56
N VAL A 60 -0.84 -3.98 5.80
CA VAL A 60 -1.95 -4.69 5.12
C VAL A 60 -3.28 -3.99 5.39
N ARG A 61 -3.52 -3.57 6.63
CA ARG A 61 -4.72 -2.78 6.96
C ARG A 61 -4.81 -1.50 6.15
N HIS A 62 -3.73 -0.70 6.10
CA HIS A 62 -3.73 0.53 5.31
C HIS A 62 -3.89 0.27 3.81
N ILE A 63 -3.34 -0.83 3.29
CA ILE A 63 -3.55 -1.26 1.89
C ILE A 63 -5.05 -1.51 1.65
N LEU A 64 -5.72 -2.27 2.52
CA LEU A 64 -7.15 -2.54 2.40
C LEU A 64 -7.97 -1.26 2.47
N GLU A 65 -7.65 -0.35 3.40
CA GLU A 65 -8.33 0.93 3.54
C GLU A 65 -8.17 1.82 2.29
N LYS A 66 -6.99 1.81 1.65
CA LYS A 66 -6.72 2.61 0.44
C LYS A 66 -7.31 2.01 -0.83
N THR A 67 -7.27 0.68 -0.96
CA THR A 67 -7.76 -0.05 -2.14
C THR A 67 -9.27 -0.35 -2.06
N GLY A 68 -9.89 -0.18 -0.88
CA GLY A 68 -11.28 -0.54 -0.64
C GLY A 68 -11.54 -2.05 -0.66
N MET A 69 -10.50 -2.87 -0.63
CA MET A 69 -10.62 -4.32 -0.75
C MET A 69 -11.04 -4.97 0.59
N PRO A 70 -11.88 -6.02 0.55
CA PRO A 70 -12.46 -6.59 1.75
C PRO A 70 -11.47 -7.44 2.56
N ASN A 71 -10.46 -8.02 1.91
CA ASN A 71 -9.50 -8.91 2.58
C ASN A 71 -8.17 -9.01 1.82
N ARG A 72 -7.17 -9.58 2.50
CA ARG A 72 -5.82 -9.80 1.95
C ARG A 72 -5.80 -10.67 0.70
N THR A 73 -6.76 -11.57 0.54
CA THR A 73 -6.85 -12.46 -0.63
C THR A 73 -7.28 -11.66 -1.85
N ALA A 74 -8.27 -10.76 -1.70
CA ALA A 74 -8.67 -9.82 -2.75
C ALA A 74 -7.49 -8.93 -3.18
N VAL A 75 -6.71 -8.44 -2.22
CA VAL A 75 -5.46 -7.69 -2.51
C VAL A 75 -4.49 -8.55 -3.32
N ALA A 76 -4.23 -9.79 -2.89
CA ALA A 76 -3.31 -10.69 -3.58
C ALA A 76 -3.76 -10.98 -5.02
N THR A 77 -5.05 -11.30 -5.24
CA THR A 77 -5.62 -11.53 -6.58
C THR A 77 -5.46 -10.31 -7.45
N TYR A 78 -5.85 -9.13 -6.96
CA TYR A 78 -5.74 -7.88 -7.69
C TYR A 78 -4.28 -7.56 -8.07
N THR A 79 -3.32 -7.83 -7.19
CA THR A 79 -1.89 -7.64 -7.53
C THR A 79 -1.42 -8.57 -8.65
N VAL A 80 -1.91 -9.81 -8.70
CA VAL A 80 -1.58 -10.76 -9.77
C VAL A 80 -2.16 -10.28 -11.09
N GLU A 81 -3.42 -9.85 -11.11
CA GLU A 81 -4.08 -9.29 -12.30
C GLU A 81 -3.34 -8.04 -12.79
N ARG A 82 -2.92 -7.17 -11.86
CA ARG A 82 -2.16 -5.95 -12.17
C ARG A 82 -0.78 -6.24 -12.75
N LYS A 83 -0.09 -7.31 -12.32
CA LYS A 83 1.18 -7.76 -12.92
C LYS A 83 0.99 -8.37 -14.30
N GLY A 84 -0.13 -9.05 -14.55
CA GLY A 84 -0.48 -9.57 -15.87
C GLY A 84 -0.67 -8.48 -16.93
N ALA A 85 -1.16 -7.30 -16.53
CA ALA A 85 -1.38 -6.15 -17.42
C ALA A 85 -0.10 -5.36 -17.78
N LYS A 86 1.02 -5.58 -17.08
CA LYS A 86 2.32 -4.92 -17.35
C LYS A 86 3.29 -5.78 -18.19
N LYS A 87 2.82 -6.85 -18.81
CA LYS A 87 3.63 -7.78 -19.61
C LYS A 87 3.43 -7.59 -21.11
#